data_AF-J2X7P8-F1
#
_entry.id   AF-J2X7P8-F1
#
_cell.length_a   1.000
_cell.length_b   1.000
_cell.length_c   1.000
_cell.angle_alpha   90.00
_cell.angle_beta   90.00
_cell.angle_gamma   90.00
#
_symmetry.space_group_name_H-M   'P 1'
#
loop_
_entity.id
_entity.type
_entity.pdbx_description
1 polymer ?
#
loop_
_entity_poly.entity_id
_entity_poly.type
_entity_poly.pdbx_seq_one_letter_code
_entity_poly.pdbx_strand_id
1 'polypeptide(L)' 'MSKEFDEQQAEILIGATEKMIEIWSRLSPEKQAALLARFGSEENALAALVTTQLVAPAK' A
#
# COMPACT_ATOMS: atom_id res chain seq x y z
N MET A 1 15.77 25.26 6.80
CA MET A 1 15.85 24.48 5.54
C MET A 1 14.52 23.80 5.34
N SER A 2 13.62 24.43 4.58
CA SER A 2 12.44 23.76 4.06
C SER A 2 12.97 22.64 3.16
N LYS A 3 12.74 21.38 3.52
CA LYS A 3 12.94 20.29 2.57
C LYS A 3 11.84 20.49 1.52
N GLU A 4 12.16 21.18 0.44
CA GLU A 4 11.30 21.17 -0.74
C GLU A 4 11.08 19.71 -1.10
N PHE A 5 9.81 19.33 -1.15
CA PHE A 5 9.40 18.02 -1.61
C PHE A 5 9.83 17.93 -3.07
N ASP A 6 10.92 17.21 -3.31
CA ASP A 6 11.57 17.12 -4.61
C ASP A 6 10.74 16.22 -5.54
N GLU A 7 10.84 16.48 -6.85
CA GLU A 7 10.09 15.75 -7.88
C GLU A 7 10.39 14.25 -7.83
N GLN A 8 11.64 13.87 -7.50
CA GLN A 8 12.02 12.47 -7.26
C GLN A 8 11.26 11.83 -6.08
N GLN A 9 11.00 12.59 -5.00
CA GLN A 9 10.23 12.08 -3.87
C GLN A 9 8.76 11.90 -4.24
N ALA A 10 8.23 12.77 -5.08
CA ALA A 10 6.89 12.64 -5.65
C ALA A 10 6.77 11.36 -6.49
N GLU A 11 7.70 11.13 -7.43
CA GLU A 11 7.72 9.94 -8.28
C GLU A 11 7.79 8.64 -7.47
N ILE A 12 8.63 8.59 -6.43
CA ILE A 12 8.75 7.43 -5.56
C ILE A 12 7.43 7.14 -4.82
N LEU A 13 6.77 8.18 -4.30
CA LEU A 13 5.50 8.02 -3.59
C LEU A 13 4.35 7.62 -4.51
N ILE A 14 4.32 8.18 -5.73
CA ILE A 14 3.36 7.79 -6.76
C ILE A 14 3.57 6.32 -7.13
N GLY A 15 4.79 5.92 -7.47
CA GLY A 15 5.09 4.53 -7.82
C GLY A 15 4.84 3.55 -6.67
N ALA A 16 5.05 3.97 -5.42
CA ALA A 16 4.67 3.17 -4.25
C ALA A 16 3.16 3.00 -4.17
N THR A 17 2.39 4.09 -4.34
CA THR A 17 0.93 4.11 -4.30
C THR A 17 0.32 3.25 -5.40
N GLU A 18 0.82 3.35 -6.63
CA GLU A 18 0.41 2.53 -7.77
C GLU A 18 0.60 1.04 -7.48
N LYS A 19 1.74 0.65 -6.90
CA LYS A 19 1.97 -0.74 -6.46
C LYS A 19 0.97 -1.19 -5.40
N MET A 20 0.59 -0.33 -4.45
CA MET A 20 -0.41 -0.70 -3.44
C MET A 20 -1.76 -0.99 -4.08
N ILE A 21 -2.20 -0.11 -4.99
CA ILE A 21 -3.46 -0.25 -5.73
C ILE A 21 -3.42 -1.51 -6.61
N GLU A 22 -2.29 -1.80 -7.26
CA GLU A 22 -2.12 -3.00 -8.05
C GLU A 22 -2.27 -4.27 -7.18
N ILE A 23 -1.66 -4.32 -6.00
CA ILE A 23 -1.80 -5.49 -5.14
C ILE A 23 -3.24 -5.60 -4.63
N TRP A 24 -3.89 -4.49 -4.28
CA TRP A 24 -5.29 -4.47 -3.84
C TRP A 24 -6.25 -4.97 -4.91
N SER A 25 -6.09 -4.50 -6.15
CA SER A 25 -6.93 -4.93 -7.28
C SER A 25 -6.77 -6.41 -7.63
N ARG A 26 -5.63 -7.04 -7.27
CA ARG A 26 -5.41 -8.49 -7.40
C ARG A 26 -6.07 -9.32 -6.28
N LEU A 27 -6.54 -8.70 -5.19
CA LEU A 27 -7.22 -9.41 -4.11
C LEU A 27 -8.67 -9.71 -4.49
N SER A 28 -9.17 -10.87 -4.06
CA SER A 28 -10.59 -11.17 -4.16
C SER A 28 -11.41 -10.25 -3.24
N PRO A 29 -12.69 -9.97 -3.56
CA PRO A 29 -13.55 -9.11 -2.75
C PRO A 29 -13.66 -9.55 -1.28
N GLU A 30 -13.63 -10.87 -1.04
CA GLU A 30 -13.65 -11.46 0.30
C GLU A 30 -12.41 -11.08 1.12
N LYS A 31 -11.23 -11.04 0.49
CA LYS A 31 -9.97 -10.65 1.14
C LYS A 31 -9.94 -9.14 1.40
N GLN A 32 -10.42 -8.34 0.45
CA GLN A 32 -10.57 -6.90 0.65
C GLN A 32 -11.52 -6.60 1.81
N ALA A 33 -12.68 -7.26 1.86
CA ALA A 33 -13.65 -7.12 2.95
C ALA A 33 -13.06 -7.54 4.31
N ALA A 34 -12.31 -8.65 4.36
CA ALA A 34 -11.62 -9.09 5.58
C ALA A 34 -10.54 -8.09 6.04
N LEU A 35 -9.83 -7.47 5.10
CA LEU A 35 -8.85 -6.42 5.38
C LEU A 35 -9.52 -5.15 5.88
N LEU A 36 -10.58 -4.68 5.23
CA LEU A 36 -11.37 -3.53 5.67
C LEU A 36 -11.99 -3.76 7.06
N ALA A 37 -12.47 -4.96 7.35
CA ALA A 37 -13.01 -5.32 8.66
C ALA A 37 -11.93 -5.30 9.77
N ARG A 38 -10.66 -5.57 9.43
CA ARG A 38 -9.55 -5.59 10.39
C ARG A 38 -8.89 -4.23 10.58
N PHE A 39 -8.80 -3.43 9.52
CA PHE A 39 -8.02 -2.20 9.49
C PHE A 39 -8.88 -0.92 9.42
N GLY A 40 -10.19 -1.06 9.18
CA GLY A 40 -11.19 0.02 9.25
C GLY A 40 -11.22 0.97 8.06
N SER A 41 -10.09 1.16 7.37
CA SER A 41 -10.00 1.96 6.14
C SER A 41 -9.18 1.23 5.07
N GLU A 42 -9.39 1.61 3.81
CA GLU A 42 -8.62 1.10 2.69
C GLU A 42 -7.13 1.44 2.82
N GLU A 43 -6.79 2.67 3.22
CA GLU A 43 -5.40 3.08 3.44
C GLU A 43 -4.70 2.26 4.52
N ASN A 44 -5.37 1.95 5.63
CA ASN A 44 -4.79 1.11 6.69
C ASN A 44 -4.64 -0.34 6.23
N ALA A 45 -5.61 -0.84 5.46
CA ALA A 45 -5.55 -2.17 4.86
C ALA A 45 -4.41 -2.30 3.85
N LEU A 46 -4.21 -1.29 3.00
CA LEU A 46 -3.09 -1.19 2.06
C LEU A 46 -1.76 -1.10 2.80
N ALA A 47 -1.64 -0.23 3.81
CA ALA A 47 -0.43 -0.10 4.62
C ALA A 47 -0.06 -1.42 5.32
N ALA A 48 -1.05 -2.12 5.87
CA ALA A 48 -0.86 -3.44 6.49
C ALA A 48 -0.45 -4.51 5.48
N LEU A 49 -1.01 -4.47 4.27
CA LEU A 49 -0.71 -5.42 3.22
C LEU A 49 0.69 -5.19 2.63
N VAL A 50 1.08 -3.94 2.40
CA VAL A 50 2.42 -3.55 1.96
C VAL A 50 3.47 -3.92 3.02
N THR A 51 3.21 -3.62 4.30
CA THR A 51 4.11 -4.05 5.39
C THR A 51 4.19 -5.56 5.51
N THR A 52 3.08 -6.29 5.34
CA THR A 52 3.10 -7.76 5.32
C THR A 52 3.89 -8.30 4.12
N GLN A 53 3.80 -7.69 2.94
CA GLN A 53 4.63 -8.06 1.78
C GLN A 53 6.12 -7.73 1.98
N LEU A 54 6.44 -6.63 2.66
CA LEU A 54 7.82 -6.25 3.01
C LEU A 54 8.44 -7.19 4.06
N VAL A 55 7.62 -7.80 4.91
CA VAL A 55 8.06 -8.71 5.98
C VAL A 55 7.92 -10.18 5.58
N ALA A 56 7.06 -10.50 4.60
CA ALA A 56 6.96 -11.84 4.04
C ALA A 56 8.15 -12.07 3.09
N PRO A 57 8.96 -13.12 3.31
CA PRO A 57 10.05 -13.42 2.40
C PRO A 57 9.48 -13.72 1.02
N ALA A 58 9.99 -13.02 0.01
CA ALA A 58 9.79 -13.41 -1.38
C ALA A 58 10.25 -14.86 -1.52
N LYS A 59 9.30 -15.77 -1.77
CA LYS A 59 9.59 -17.17 -2.02
C LYS A 59 10.04 -17.36 -3.46
#